data_AF-A0A5S4WZM0-F1
#
_entry.id   AF-A0A5S4WZM0-F1
#
_cell.length_a   1.000
_cell.length_b   1.000
_cell.length_c   1.000
_cell.angle_alpha   90.00
_cell.angle_beta   90.00
_cell.angle_gamma   90.00
#
_symmetry.space_group_name_H-M   'P 1'
#
loop_
_entity.id
_entity.type
_entity.pdbx_description
1 polymer ?
#
loop_
_entity_poly.entity_id
_entity_poly.type
_entity_poly.pdbx_seq_one_letter_code
_entity_poly.pdbx_strand_id
1 'polypeptide(L)'
;MARGFVRVYRTYNYIDKNPVIDKVRTLVRDEGLIKNLKAVHEISGVSTSTLDNWFNGTTRSPQHATIAAVITSLGYQEEFVRKKEIDVERERKIGADWLVKQAEKKERAAPPKSNGHRRSKRR
;
A
#
# COMPACT_ATOMS: atom_id res chain seq x y z
N MET A 1 -11.82 -4.50 19.44
CA MET A 1 -11.19 -4.39 18.11
C MET A 1 -9.69 -4.22 18.31
N ALA A 2 -8.89 -5.27 18.10
CA ALA A 2 -7.44 -5.15 18.14
C ALA A 2 -7.02 -4.12 17.07
N ARG A 3 -6.25 -3.10 17.46
CA ARG A 3 -5.62 -2.19 16.49
C ARG A 3 -4.78 -3.06 15.55
N GLY A 4 -5.18 -3.15 14.29
CA GLY A 4 -4.41 -3.88 13.28
C GLY A 4 -3.03 -3.24 13.16
N PHE A 5 -2.00 -3.93 13.64
CA PHE A 5 -0.63 -3.51 13.43
C PHE A 5 -0.31 -3.68 11.94
N VAL A 6 0.16 -2.60 11.29
CA VAL A 6 0.65 -2.68 9.91
C VAL A 6 1.96 -3.48 9.95
N ARG A 7 1.93 -4.70 9.41
CA ARG A 7 3.12 -5.53 9.28
C ARG A 7 3.98 -4.97 8.15
N VAL A 8 5.16 -4.48 8.50
CA VAL A 8 6.17 -4.06 7.51
C VAL A 8 6.68 -5.33 6.82
N TYR A 9 6.68 -5.35 5.50
CA TYR A 9 7.16 -6.51 4.74
C TYR A 9 8.66 -6.41 4.53
N ARG A 10 9.39 -7.53 4.50
CA ARG A 10 10.84 -7.50 4.22
C ARG A 10 11.12 -6.98 2.81
N THR A 11 10.35 -7.42 1.84
CA THR A 11 10.62 -7.27 0.41
C THR A 11 9.84 -6.15 -0.27
N TYR A 12 8.84 -5.59 0.42
CA TYR A 12 7.96 -4.56 -0.13
C TYR A 12 7.85 -3.39 0.84
N ASN A 13 8.79 -2.45 0.72
CA ASN A 13 8.90 -1.25 1.57
C ASN A 13 8.99 0.01 0.72
N TYR A 14 8.31 1.06 1.16
CA TYR A 14 8.33 2.38 0.56
C TYR A 14 8.24 3.46 1.64
N ILE A 15 8.91 4.59 1.41
CA ILE A 15 9.07 5.66 2.42
C ILE A 15 7.83 6.54 2.48
N ASP A 16 7.25 6.87 1.33
CA ASP A 16 6.11 7.80 1.24
C ASP A 16 4.85 7.06 0.79
N LYS A 17 4.54 7.10 -0.51
CA LYS A 17 3.43 6.39 -1.12
C LYS A 17 3.89 5.10 -1.78
N ASN A 18 2.98 4.13 -1.85
CA ASN A 18 3.19 2.91 -2.59
C ASN A 18 3.45 3.28 -4.07
N PRO A 19 4.57 2.86 -4.69
CA PRO A 19 4.93 3.21 -6.07
C PRO A 19 3.87 2.84 -7.11
N VAL A 20 2.96 1.90 -6.77
CA VAL A 20 1.83 1.56 -7.64
C VAL A 20 0.91 2.76 -7.91
N ILE A 21 0.81 3.71 -6.97
CA ILE A 21 0.02 4.93 -7.15
C ILE A 21 0.58 5.77 -8.30
N ASP A 22 1.89 5.92 -8.37
CA ASP A 22 2.53 6.74 -9.41
C ASP A 22 2.44 6.08 -10.78
N LYS A 23 2.50 4.74 -10.82
CA LYS A 23 2.25 3.98 -12.05
C LYS A 23 0.82 4.19 -12.54
N VAL A 24 -0.18 4.00 -11.68
CA VAL A 24 -1.59 4.23 -12.04
C VAL A 24 -1.83 5.68 -12.45
N ARG A 25 -1.21 6.65 -11.76
CA ARG A 25 -1.29 8.06 -12.15
C ARG A 25 -0.75 8.30 -13.55
N THR A 26 0.35 7.64 -13.90
CA THR A 26 0.95 7.73 -15.23
C THR A 26 -0.01 7.17 -16.28
N LEU A 27 -0.56 5.97 -16.06
CA LEU A 27 -1.55 5.37 -16.96
C LEU A 27 -2.78 6.27 -17.16
N VAL A 28 -3.37 6.76 -16.07
CA VAL A 28 -4.53 7.67 -16.13
C VAL A 28 -4.20 8.97 -16.86
N ARG A 29 -2.97 9.47 -16.76
CA ARG A 29 -2.51 10.66 -17.48
C ARG A 29 -2.30 10.38 -18.96
N ASP A 30 -1.75 9.22 -19.30
CA ASP A 30 -1.45 8.83 -20.69
C ASP A 30 -2.76 8.62 -21.47
N GLU A 31 -3.82 8.13 -20.81
CA GLU A 31 -5.19 8.09 -21.34
C GLU A 31 -5.90 9.45 -21.37
N GLY A 32 -5.24 10.54 -20.93
CA GLY A 32 -5.82 11.89 -20.90
C GLY A 32 -6.89 12.12 -19.83
N LEU A 33 -7.08 11.17 -18.90
CA LEU A 33 -8.18 11.18 -17.92
C LEU A 33 -7.84 11.84 -16.58
N ILE A 34 -6.61 12.32 -16.38
CA ILE A 34 -6.16 12.86 -15.09
C ILE A 34 -6.99 14.07 -14.60
N LYS A 35 -7.53 14.86 -15.53
CA LYS A 35 -8.42 16.00 -15.21
C LYS A 35 -9.89 15.59 -15.11
N ASN A 36 -10.23 14.35 -15.49
CA ASN A 36 -11.58 13.82 -15.52
C ASN A 36 -11.67 12.49 -14.76
N LEU A 37 -11.40 12.53 -13.45
CA LEU A 37 -11.51 11.35 -12.59
C LEU A 37 -12.94 10.79 -12.51
N LYS A 38 -13.95 11.57 -12.91
CA LYS A 38 -15.33 11.10 -13.02
C LYS A 38 -15.47 10.01 -14.08
N ALA A 39 -14.85 10.18 -15.25
CA ALA A 39 -14.84 9.14 -16.27
C ALA A 39 -14.15 7.86 -15.77
N VAL A 40 -13.00 8.00 -15.07
CA VAL A 40 -12.31 6.85 -14.45
C VAL A 40 -13.21 6.15 -13.44
N HIS A 41 -13.97 6.90 -12.64
CA HIS A 41 -14.95 6.35 -11.71
C HIS A 41 -16.06 5.58 -12.44
N GLU A 42 -16.62 6.13 -13.51
CA GLU A 42 -17.71 5.53 -14.29
C GLU A 42 -17.30 4.17 -14.90
N ILE A 43 -16.05 4.02 -15.34
CA ILE A 43 -15.55 2.78 -15.95
C ILE A 43 -14.97 1.77 -14.94
N SER A 44 -14.37 2.23 -13.84
CA SER A 44 -13.69 1.37 -12.86
C SER A 44 -14.53 1.02 -11.64
N GLY A 45 -15.58 1.80 -11.36
CA GLY A 45 -16.37 1.74 -10.13
C GLY A 45 -15.65 2.28 -8.89
N VAL A 46 -14.39 2.69 -8.98
CA VAL A 46 -13.64 3.27 -7.85
C VAL A 46 -14.06 4.71 -7.63
N SER A 47 -14.37 5.11 -6.39
CA SER A 47 -14.87 6.46 -6.12
C SER A 47 -13.86 7.55 -6.51
N THR A 48 -14.37 8.68 -7.00
CA THR A 48 -13.54 9.86 -7.33
C THR A 48 -12.72 10.35 -6.13
N SER A 49 -13.29 10.28 -4.91
CA SER A 49 -12.60 10.60 -3.67
C SER A 49 -11.45 9.63 -3.35
N THR A 50 -11.57 8.36 -3.73
CA THR A 50 -10.50 7.37 -3.56
C THR A 50 -9.35 7.68 -4.53
N LEU A 51 -9.67 7.95 -5.80
CA LEU A 51 -8.71 8.32 -6.83
C LEU A 51 -7.97 9.62 -6.46
N ASP A 52 -8.69 10.65 -6.03
CA ASP A 52 -8.10 11.91 -5.57
C ASP A 52 -7.19 11.69 -4.34
N ASN A 53 -7.62 10.85 -3.38
CA ASN A 53 -6.78 10.52 -2.24
C ASN A 53 -5.49 9.77 -2.60
N TRP A 54 -5.51 8.98 -3.69
CA TRP A 54 -4.29 8.34 -4.20
C TRP A 54 -3.35 9.39 -4.76
N PHE A 55 -3.84 10.27 -5.63
CA PHE A 55 -2.98 11.21 -6.35
C PHE A 55 -2.55 12.40 -5.47
N ASN A 56 -3.48 13.02 -4.77
CA ASN A 56 -3.29 14.27 -4.05
C ASN A 56 -3.39 14.11 -2.53
N GLY A 57 -4.12 13.09 -2.05
CA GLY A 57 -4.38 12.92 -0.62
C GLY A 57 -3.34 12.09 0.14
N THR A 58 -3.76 11.57 1.29
CA THR A 58 -2.89 10.91 2.29
C THR A 58 -2.79 9.40 2.14
N THR A 59 -3.49 8.81 1.15
CA THR A 59 -3.46 7.36 0.95
C THR A 59 -2.05 6.92 0.57
N ARG A 60 -1.44 6.11 1.45
CA ARG A 60 -0.09 5.57 1.24
C ARG A 60 -0.09 4.16 0.66
N SER A 61 -1.13 3.37 0.93
CA SER A 61 -1.23 1.98 0.51
C SER A 61 -2.64 1.69 -0.03
N PRO A 62 -2.86 1.76 -1.34
CA PRO A 62 -4.14 1.39 -1.92
C PRO A 62 -4.32 -0.13 -1.83
N GLN A 63 -5.57 -0.59 -1.87
CA GLN A 63 -5.85 -2.01 -1.97
C GLN A 63 -5.55 -2.49 -3.39
N HIS A 64 -5.02 -3.71 -3.52
CA HIS A 64 -4.70 -4.26 -4.84
C HIS A 64 -5.93 -4.38 -5.73
N ALA A 65 -7.08 -4.80 -5.19
CA ALA A 65 -8.32 -4.95 -5.95
C ALA A 65 -8.77 -3.65 -6.63
N THR A 66 -8.65 -2.51 -5.95
CA THR A 66 -9.04 -1.21 -6.53
C THR A 66 -8.04 -0.72 -7.58
N ILE A 67 -6.76 -1.02 -7.41
CA ILE A 67 -5.74 -0.76 -8.43
C ILE A 67 -6.02 -1.60 -9.68
N ALA A 68 -6.25 -2.91 -9.51
CA ALA A 68 -6.55 -3.81 -10.60
C ALA A 68 -7.80 -3.35 -11.36
N ALA A 69 -8.88 -2.99 -10.65
CA ALA A 69 -10.11 -2.48 -11.28
C ALA A 69 -9.87 -1.24 -12.15
N VAL A 70 -9.04 -0.29 -11.69
CA VAL A 70 -8.71 0.90 -12.48
C VAL A 70 -7.87 0.53 -13.70
N ILE A 71 -6.81 -0.24 -13.52
CA ILE A 71 -5.90 -0.63 -14.61
C ILE A 71 -6.64 -1.42 -15.69
N THR A 72 -7.46 -2.41 -15.30
CA THR A 72 -8.23 -3.22 -16.25
C THR A 72 -9.31 -2.41 -16.96
N SER A 73 -9.96 -1.45 -16.28
CA SER A 73 -10.94 -0.57 -16.92
C SER A 73 -10.34 0.35 -17.99
N LEU A 74 -9.03 0.65 -17.88
CA LEU A 74 -8.27 1.41 -18.86
C LEU A 74 -7.70 0.52 -19.99
N GLY A 75 -8.00 -0.79 -20.00
CA GLY A 75 -7.52 -1.72 -21.02
C GLY A 75 -6.12 -2.29 -20.76
N TYR A 76 -5.53 -2.05 -19.59
CA TYR A 76 -4.23 -2.61 -19.23
C TYR A 76 -4.39 -3.93 -18.46
N GLN A 77 -3.40 -4.81 -18.60
CA GLN A 77 -3.33 -6.07 -17.85
C GLN A 77 -2.14 -6.03 -16.88
N GLU A 78 -2.36 -6.48 -15.65
CA GLU A 78 -1.28 -6.69 -14.70
C GLU A 78 -0.72 -8.11 -14.85
N GLU A 79 0.61 -8.22 -14.94
CA GLU A 79 1.30 -9.49 -15.12
C GLU A 79 2.34 -9.73 -14.02
N PHE A 80 2.41 -10.98 -13.56
CA PHE A 80 3.43 -11.44 -12.63
C PHE A 80 4.63 -12.01 -13.39
N VAL A 81 5.69 -11.20 -13.51
CA VAL A 81 6.91 -11.60 -14.21
C VAL A 81 7.94 -12.18 -13.23
N ARG A 82 8.39 -13.42 -13.45
CA ARG A 82 9.49 -14.03 -12.69
C ARG A 82 10.81 -13.36 -13.07
N LYS A 83 11.32 -12.46 -12.22
CA LYS A 83 12.60 -11.78 -12.45
C LYS A 83 13.84 -12.57 -12.05
N LYS A 84 13.71 -13.51 -11.11
CA LYS A 84 14.81 -14.35 -10.64
C LYS A 84 14.30 -15.71 -10.18
N GLU A 85 15.17 -16.70 -10.28
CA GLU A 85 14.99 -17.96 -9.56
C GLU A 85 15.21 -17.72 -8.06
N ILE A 86 14.41 -18.40 -7.24
CA ILE A 86 14.48 -18.29 -5.79
C ILE A 86 14.93 -19.63 -5.22
N ASP A 87 15.97 -19.58 -4.39
CA ASP A 87 16.28 -20.66 -3.46
C ASP A 87 15.41 -20.49 -2.22
N VAL A 88 14.43 -21.38 -2.09
CA VAL A 88 13.40 -21.30 -1.04
C VAL A 88 14.03 -21.47 0.34
N GLU A 89 15.00 -22.36 0.51
CA GLU A 89 15.61 -22.63 1.81
C GLU A 89 16.43 -21.44 2.28
N ARG A 90 17.23 -20.87 1.37
CA ARG A 90 18.01 -19.66 1.64
C ARG A 90 17.12 -18.48 2.01
N GLU A 91 16.05 -18.22 1.24
CA GLU A 91 15.14 -17.10 1.51
C GLU A 91 14.35 -17.29 2.82
N ARG A 92 14.01 -18.54 3.19
CA ARG A 92 13.39 -18.86 4.49
C ARG A 92 14.33 -18.56 5.65
N LYS A 93 15.60 -18.93 5.55
CA LYS A 93 16.61 -18.62 6.58
C LYS A 93 16.77 -17.11 6.77
N ILE A 94 16.94 -16.36 5.67
CA ILE A 94 17.03 -14.90 5.70
C ILE A 94 15.75 -14.28 6.30
N GLY A 95 14.58 -14.84 5.97
CA GLY A 95 13.31 -14.43 6.55
C GLY A 95 13.23 -14.63 8.06
N ALA A 96 13.70 -15.77 8.57
CA ALA A 96 13.77 -16.06 10.00
C ALA A 96 14.70 -15.09 10.72
N ASP A 97 15.91 -14.89 10.20
CA ASP A 97 16.90 -13.96 10.77
C ASP A 97 16.37 -12.52 10.83
N TRP A 98 15.61 -12.10 9.80
CA TRP A 98 14.98 -10.78 9.79
C TRP A 98 13.88 -10.65 10.85
N LEU A 99 13.08 -11.69 11.09
CA LEU A 99 12.05 -11.67 12.14
C LEU A 99 12.68 -11.57 13.54
N VAL A 100 13.77 -12.29 13.80
CA VAL A 100 14.52 -12.19 15.06
C VAL A 100 15.01 -10.76 15.26
N LYS A 101 15.64 -10.16 14.25
CA LYS A 101 16.10 -8.76 14.31
C LYS A 101 14.95 -7.76 14.54
N GLN A 102 13.78 -7.99 13.95
CA GLN A 102 12.60 -7.14 14.19
C GLN A 102 12.08 -7.28 15.62
N ALA A 103 12.09 -8.50 16.19
CA ALA A 103 11.70 -8.73 17.57
C ALA A 103 12.65 -8.02 18.53
N GLU A 104 13.96 -8.19 18.37
CA GLU A 104 14.99 -7.49 19.15
C GLU A 104 14.85 -5.97 19.05
N LYS A 105 14.62 -5.44 17.84
CA LYS A 105 14.41 -4.01 17.62
C LYS A 105 13.15 -3.50 18.32
N LYS A 106 12.08 -4.29 18.34
CA LYS A 106 10.82 -3.96 19.01
C LYS A 106 10.98 -3.98 20.52
N GLU A 107 11.77 -4.90 21.08
CA GLU A 107 12.09 -4.95 22.51
C GLU A 107 12.95 -3.77 22.95
N ARG A 108 13.91 -3.36 22.11
CA ARG A 108 14.76 -2.19 22.36
C ARG A 108 14.05 -0.86 22.11
N ALA A 109 12.93 -0.85 21.38
CA ALA A 109 12.21 0.36 21.07
C ALA A 109 11.47 0.87 22.31
N ALA A 110 11.69 2.15 22.64
CA ALA A 110 10.93 2.82 23.68
C ALA A 110 9.41 2.70 23.41
N PRO A 111 8.57 2.58 24.45
CA PRO A 111 7.13 2.47 24.27
C PRO A 111 6.62 3.66 23.45
N PRO A 112 5.70 3.42 22.49
CA PRO A 112 5.21 4.48 21.62
C PRO A 112 4.59 5.59 22.47
N LYS A 113 5.07 6.82 22.28
CA LYS A 113 4.46 8.00 22.90
C LYS A 113 2.98 8.00 22.57
N SER A 114 2.12 7.92 23.58
CA SER A 114 0.68 7.97 23.36
C SER A 114 0.33 9.39 22.94
N ASN A 115 -0.16 9.59 21.72
CA ASN A 115 -0.88 10.81 21.37
C ASN A 115 -2.11 10.86 22.29
N GLY A 116 -2.16 11.85 23.18
CA GLY A 116 -3.04 11.96 24.36
C GLY A 116 -4.56 11.94 24.15
N HIS A 117 -5.06 11.31 23.09
CA HIS A 117 -6.48 11.02 22.87
C HIS A 117 -6.94 9.77 23.63
N ARG A 118 -6.71 9.74 24.94
CA ARG A 118 -7.51 8.89 25.83
C ARG A 118 -8.71 9.74 26.23
N ARG A 119 -9.86 9.56 25.55
CA ARG A 119 -11.12 10.16 26.02
C ARG A 119 -11.34 9.71 27.46
N SER A 120 -11.36 10.67 28.38
CA SER A 120 -11.81 10.47 29.76
C SER A 120 -13.18 9.81 29.69
N LYS A 121 -13.27 8.58 30.23
CA LYS A 121 -14.54 7.89 30.38
C LYS A 121 -15.29 8.62 31.49
N ARG A 122 -16.11 9.61 31.14
CA ARG A 122 -17.04 10.25 32.09
C ARG A 122 -17.91 9.14 32.70
N ARG A 123 -17.86 9.04 34.02
CA ARG A 123 -18.73 8.20 34.85
C ARG A 123 -20.16 8.68 34.78
#